data_AF-A0A5B6ZCR5-F1
#
_entry.id   AF-A0A5B6ZCR5-F1
#
_cell.length_a   1.000
_cell.length_b   1.000
_cell.length_c   1.000
_cell.angle_alpha   90.00
_cell.angle_beta   90.00
_cell.angle_gamma   90.00
#
_symmetry.space_group_name_H-M   'P 1'
#
loop_
_entity.id
_entity.type
_entity.pdbx_description
1 polymer ?
#
loop_
_entity_poly.entity_id
_entity_poly.type
_entity_poly.pdbx_seq_one_letter_code
_entity_poly.pdbx_strand_id
1 'polypeptide(L)'
;RERKAKQEAIQKHEAIEAAQRSRRLDAAEAQLKANQQMEENLLAGRGIMFYRVLEAVPFQVSGDKIKLPSSCFTELSEQGSFDKGPMHFRLAVIHQEAPSDMKAAERQNPGTTHAGVLEFTAEEGSVGLPPHVWSNLFPADPPKTSLIEVCYVWLPKGTYAKLQPNEFGFSDIPNHKAVLETSLRQHATLSQDDVLTVNHGALTYHLEVLELKPSSRVCSRNRY
;
A
#
# COMPACT_ATOMS: atom_id res chain seq x y z
N ARG A 1 4.58 -5.60 -62.55
CA ARG A 1 4.80 -6.51 -61.38
C ARG A 1 5.91 -5.97 -60.47
N GLU A 2 7.06 -5.54 -60.99
CA GLU A 2 8.17 -4.98 -60.18
C GLU A 2 7.81 -3.77 -59.30
N ARG A 3 7.06 -2.77 -59.82
CA ARG A 3 6.68 -1.59 -59.02
C ARG A 3 5.84 -1.92 -57.79
N LYS A 4 5.00 -2.96 -57.87
CA LYS A 4 4.14 -3.41 -56.76
C LYS A 4 4.96 -4.10 -55.67
N ALA A 5 5.90 -4.95 -56.06
CA ALA A 5 6.83 -5.60 -55.12
C ALA A 5 7.74 -4.59 -54.40
N LYS A 6 8.18 -3.53 -55.10
CA LYS A 6 9.00 -2.46 -54.51
C LYS A 6 8.21 -1.62 -53.49
N GLN A 7 6.93 -1.33 -53.76
CA GLN A 7 6.04 -0.62 -52.83
C GLN A 7 5.77 -1.43 -51.55
N GLU A 8 5.52 -2.72 -51.70
CA GLU A 8 5.27 -3.64 -50.57
C GLU A 8 6.52 -3.80 -49.69
N ALA A 9 7.72 -3.79 -50.29
CA ALA A 9 8.97 -3.83 -49.53
C ALA A 9 9.20 -2.56 -48.69
N ILE A 10 8.87 -1.39 -49.23
CA ILE A 10 8.96 -0.10 -48.52
C ILE A 10 7.98 -0.06 -47.35
N GLN A 11 6.71 -0.43 -47.57
CA GLN A 11 5.71 -0.47 -46.50
C GLN A 11 6.07 -1.46 -45.39
N LYS A 12 6.62 -2.63 -45.73
CA LYS A 12 7.11 -3.59 -44.72
C LYS A 12 8.28 -3.02 -43.93
N HIS A 13 9.21 -2.33 -44.57
CA HIS A 13 10.34 -1.71 -43.90
C HIS A 13 9.90 -0.60 -42.95
N GLU A 14 9.01 0.30 -43.41
CA GLU A 14 8.42 1.37 -42.60
C GLU A 14 7.62 0.82 -41.42
N ALA A 15 6.85 -0.26 -41.62
CA ALA A 15 6.11 -0.91 -40.55
C ALA A 15 7.03 -1.54 -39.48
N ILE A 16 8.15 -2.15 -39.90
CA ILE A 16 9.16 -2.69 -38.98
C ILE A 16 9.84 -1.56 -38.20
N GLU A 17 10.20 -0.47 -38.88
CA GLU A 17 10.85 0.69 -38.25
C GLU A 17 9.91 1.41 -37.27
N ALA A 18 8.63 1.59 -37.64
CA ALA A 18 7.61 2.15 -36.77
C ALA A 18 7.35 1.27 -35.54
N ALA A 19 7.27 -0.05 -35.71
CA ALA A 19 7.12 -0.99 -34.60
C ALA A 19 8.33 -0.97 -33.65
N GLN A 20 9.55 -0.85 -34.19
CA GLN A 20 10.77 -0.70 -33.38
C GLN A 20 10.80 0.63 -32.64
N ARG A 21 10.36 1.73 -33.28
CA ARG A 21 10.29 3.05 -32.65
C ARG A 21 9.26 3.10 -31.52
N SER A 22 8.07 2.51 -31.72
CA SER A 22 7.07 2.36 -30.66
C SER A 22 7.64 1.61 -29.47
N ARG A 23 8.21 0.41 -29.68
CA ARG A 23 8.82 -0.38 -28.60
C ARG A 23 9.93 0.36 -27.85
N ARG A 24 10.72 1.18 -28.54
CA ARG A 24 11.76 2.01 -27.91
C ARG A 24 11.17 3.14 -27.07
N LEU A 25 10.10 3.79 -27.54
CA LEU A 25 9.40 4.82 -26.78
C LEU A 25 8.72 4.21 -25.55
N ASP A 26 8.03 3.09 -25.70
CA ASP A 26 7.36 2.38 -24.61
C ASP A 26 8.39 1.92 -23.55
N ALA A 27 9.53 1.38 -23.99
CA ALA A 27 10.61 0.99 -23.10
C ALA A 27 11.24 2.18 -22.37
N ALA A 28 11.42 3.32 -23.05
CA ALA A 28 11.95 4.54 -22.45
C ALA A 28 10.98 5.15 -21.44
N GLU A 29 9.68 5.16 -21.73
CA GLU A 29 8.65 5.63 -20.81
C GLU A 29 8.56 4.73 -19.57
N ALA A 30 8.58 3.40 -19.76
CA ALA A 30 8.61 2.44 -18.66
C ALA A 30 9.85 2.64 -17.77
N GLN A 31 11.01 2.89 -18.37
CA GLN A 31 12.25 3.15 -17.63
C GLN A 31 12.21 4.49 -16.88
N LEU A 32 11.67 5.55 -17.50
CA LEU A 32 11.49 6.84 -16.83
C LEU A 32 10.57 6.71 -15.61
N LYS A 33 9.45 6.00 -15.78
CA LYS A 33 8.48 5.75 -14.71
C LYS A 33 9.08 4.93 -13.57
N ALA A 34 9.86 3.90 -13.89
CA ALA A 34 10.57 3.10 -12.88
C ALA A 34 11.58 3.94 -12.09
N ASN A 35 12.34 4.81 -12.77
CA ASN A 35 13.28 5.72 -12.12
C ASN A 35 12.56 6.72 -11.19
N GLN A 36 11.46 7.32 -11.66
CA GLN A 36 10.64 8.21 -10.84
C GLN A 36 10.08 7.50 -9.60
N GLN A 37 9.53 6.30 -9.76
CA GLN A 37 9.01 5.51 -8.64
C GLN A 37 10.10 5.16 -7.62
N MET A 38 11.31 4.85 -8.09
CA MET A 38 12.46 4.56 -7.23
C MET A 38 12.87 5.80 -6.43
N GLU A 39 12.94 6.97 -7.08
CA GLU A 39 13.28 8.24 -6.43
C GLU A 39 12.22 8.65 -5.40
N GLU A 40 10.93 8.49 -5.72
CA GLU A 40 9.82 8.72 -4.79
C GLU A 40 9.88 7.81 -3.57
N ASN A 41 10.17 6.52 -3.76
CA ASN A 41 10.33 5.57 -2.66
C ASN A 41 11.53 5.95 -1.76
N LEU A 42 12.64 6.41 -2.35
CA LEU A 42 13.83 6.83 -1.61
C LEU A 42 13.55 8.06 -0.75
N LEU A 43 12.82 9.02 -1.32
CA LEU A 43 12.37 10.22 -0.62
C LEU A 43 11.39 9.86 0.50
N ALA A 44 10.40 9.01 0.22
CA ALA A 44 9.43 8.55 1.19
C ALA A 44 10.08 7.79 2.35
N GLY A 45 11.11 6.99 2.08
CA GLY A 45 11.89 6.27 3.09
C GLY A 45 12.95 7.10 3.82
N ARG A 46 13.04 8.42 3.58
CA ARG A 46 14.11 9.28 4.12
C ARG A 46 15.51 8.71 3.86
N GLY A 47 15.76 8.28 2.62
CA GLY A 47 17.01 7.67 2.19
C GLY A 47 17.14 6.17 2.45
N ILE A 48 16.07 5.50 2.92
CA ILE A 48 16.03 4.04 3.09
C ILE A 48 15.20 3.46 1.96
N MET A 49 15.78 2.51 1.24
CA MET A 49 15.12 1.79 0.15
C MET A 49 14.92 0.35 0.58
N PHE A 50 13.69 0.06 0.99
CA PHE A 50 13.26 -1.29 1.27
C PHE A 50 11.98 -1.56 0.48
N TYR A 51 12.05 -2.57 -0.37
CA TYR A 51 10.98 -3.04 -1.22
C TYR A 51 11.04 -4.57 -1.27
N ARG A 52 9.92 -5.23 -0.97
CA ARG A 52 9.78 -6.68 -1.10
C ARG A 52 8.40 -7.04 -1.62
N VAL A 53 8.32 -8.11 -2.40
CA VAL A 53 7.07 -8.78 -2.73
C VAL A 53 6.97 -10.00 -1.84
N LEU A 54 5.90 -10.09 -1.05
CA LEU A 54 5.70 -11.14 -0.06
C LEU A 54 4.29 -11.73 -0.20
N GLU A 55 4.16 -13.02 0.11
CA GLU A 55 2.86 -13.67 0.21
C GLU A 55 2.16 -13.28 1.51
N ALA A 56 0.96 -12.70 1.40
CA ALA A 56 0.16 -12.31 2.54
C ALA A 56 -0.49 -13.54 3.20
N VAL A 57 -0.22 -13.70 4.49
CA VAL A 57 -0.76 -14.77 5.33
C VAL A 57 -1.58 -14.14 6.46
N PRO A 58 -2.85 -14.55 6.67
CA PRO A 58 -3.67 -13.99 7.75
C PRO A 58 -3.11 -14.38 9.12
N PHE A 59 -3.10 -13.44 10.05
CA PHE A 59 -2.64 -13.63 11.42
C PHE A 59 -3.57 -12.93 12.42
N GLN A 60 -3.98 -13.63 13.48
CA GLN A 60 -5.03 -13.17 14.41
C GLN A 60 -4.48 -12.24 15.50
N VAL A 61 -4.27 -10.97 15.16
CA VAL A 61 -3.90 -9.89 16.11
C VAL A 61 -4.74 -8.63 15.86
N SER A 62 -4.94 -7.83 16.90
CA SER A 62 -5.63 -6.53 16.82
C SER A 62 -4.71 -5.41 16.35
N GLY A 63 -5.28 -4.41 15.68
CA GLY A 63 -4.57 -3.27 15.12
C GLY A 63 -3.98 -3.52 13.73
N ASP A 64 -2.91 -2.81 13.40
CA ASP A 64 -2.32 -2.74 12.05
C ASP A 64 -0.84 -3.17 12.01
N LYS A 65 -0.38 -3.93 13.01
CA LYS A 65 1.03 -4.32 13.11
C LYS A 65 1.28 -5.65 12.43
N ILE A 66 2.07 -5.65 11.36
CA ILE A 66 2.39 -6.83 10.55
C ILE A 66 3.59 -7.60 11.08
N LYS A 67 3.71 -8.87 10.69
CA LYS A 67 4.95 -9.65 10.88
C LYS A 67 5.73 -9.71 9.58
N LEU A 68 7.03 -9.44 9.66
CA LEU A 68 7.95 -9.56 8.53
C LEU A 68 8.93 -10.71 8.71
N PRO A 69 9.56 -11.20 7.63
CA PRO A 69 10.64 -12.17 7.72
C PRO A 69 11.88 -11.63 8.42
N SER A 70 12.71 -12.55 8.94
CA SER A 70 13.97 -12.19 9.59
C SER A 70 14.97 -11.54 8.62
N SER A 71 14.96 -11.93 7.34
CA SER A 71 15.77 -11.29 6.30
C SER A 71 15.49 -9.79 6.16
N CYS A 72 14.23 -9.38 6.36
CA CYS A 72 13.83 -7.98 6.28
C CYS A 72 14.42 -7.16 7.43
N PHE A 73 14.57 -7.75 8.61
CA PHE A 73 15.24 -7.10 9.74
C PHE A 73 16.69 -6.77 9.40
N THR A 74 17.44 -7.73 8.85
CA THR A 74 18.86 -7.57 8.52
C THR A 74 19.06 -6.42 7.54
N GLU A 75 18.30 -6.39 6.43
CA GLU A 75 18.39 -5.33 5.42
C GLU A 75 18.01 -3.94 5.99
N LEU A 76 16.93 -3.88 6.77
CA LEU A 76 16.48 -2.63 7.41
C LEU A 76 17.47 -2.13 8.47
N SER A 77 18.15 -3.05 9.15
CA SER A 77 19.20 -2.75 10.14
C SER A 77 20.46 -2.20 9.45
N GLU A 78 20.90 -2.83 8.38
CA GLU A 78 22.06 -2.38 7.58
C GLU A 78 21.86 -0.97 7.02
N GLN A 79 20.63 -0.59 6.71
CA GLN A 79 20.27 0.76 6.24
C GLN A 79 20.00 1.78 7.37
N GLY A 80 20.17 1.40 8.64
CA GLY A 80 19.98 2.28 9.79
C GLY A 80 18.55 2.74 10.01
N SER A 81 17.55 1.93 9.65
CA SER A 81 16.13 2.31 9.81
C SER A 81 15.66 2.45 11.25
N PHE A 82 16.24 1.66 12.17
CA PHE A 82 15.87 1.65 13.58
C PHE A 82 16.21 2.95 14.31
N ASP A 83 17.22 3.69 13.83
CA ASP A 83 17.61 4.99 14.40
C ASP A 83 16.68 6.13 13.95
N LYS A 84 15.85 5.90 12.91
CA LYS A 84 14.96 6.92 12.32
C LYS A 84 13.57 6.97 12.96
N GLY A 85 13.32 6.16 13.98
CA GLY A 85 12.08 6.12 14.75
C GLY A 85 11.17 4.94 14.36
N PRO A 86 9.85 5.06 14.61
CA PRO A 86 8.91 3.98 14.31
C PRO A 86 8.92 3.62 12.82
N MET A 87 8.96 2.32 12.53
CA MET A 87 8.95 1.82 11.17
C MET A 87 7.52 1.65 10.69
N HIS A 88 7.25 2.19 9.51
CA HIS A 88 5.97 2.06 8.82
C HIS A 88 6.21 1.50 7.43
N PHE A 89 5.23 0.76 6.94
CA PHE A 89 5.28 0.11 5.65
C PHE A 89 4.03 0.47 4.87
N ARG A 90 4.21 0.81 3.60
CA ARG A 90 3.13 0.84 2.61
C ARG A 90 2.94 -0.57 2.09
N LEU A 91 1.70 -1.03 2.13
CA LEU A 91 1.28 -2.32 1.60
C LEU A 91 0.41 -2.08 0.36
N ALA A 92 0.64 -2.82 -0.70
CA ALA A 92 -0.15 -2.71 -1.92
C ALA A 92 -0.39 -4.07 -2.56
N VAL A 93 -1.63 -4.33 -3.01
CA VAL A 93 -1.96 -5.56 -3.74
C VAL A 93 -1.34 -5.54 -5.14
N ILE A 94 -0.69 -6.64 -5.53
CA ILE A 94 -0.17 -6.81 -6.88
C ILE A 94 -1.30 -7.36 -7.76
N HIS A 95 -1.89 -6.51 -8.58
CA HIS A 95 -2.86 -6.93 -9.58
C HIS A 95 -2.11 -7.57 -10.76
N GLN A 96 -2.19 -8.89 -10.89
CA GLN A 96 -1.55 -9.64 -11.98
C GLN A 96 -2.24 -9.45 -13.34
N GLU A 97 -3.40 -8.79 -13.37
CA GLU A 97 -4.11 -8.43 -14.60
C GLU A 97 -4.30 -6.92 -14.63
N ALA A 98 -3.57 -6.23 -15.52
CA ALA A 98 -3.86 -4.85 -15.85
C ALA A 98 -5.16 -4.82 -16.67
N PRO A 99 -6.29 -4.28 -16.18
CA PRO A 99 -7.42 -4.01 -17.04
C PRO A 99 -7.01 -2.78 -17.87
N SER A 100 -6.86 -2.97 -19.17
CA SER A 100 -6.38 -1.97 -20.11
C SER A 100 -7.36 -0.80 -20.34
N ASP A 101 -8.51 -0.78 -19.66
CA ASP A 101 -9.66 0.08 -20.03
C ASP A 101 -10.29 0.87 -18.87
N MET A 102 -9.52 1.29 -17.87
CA MET A 102 -10.05 2.15 -16.80
C MET A 102 -9.23 3.43 -16.69
N LYS A 103 -9.81 4.53 -17.22
CA LYS A 103 -9.30 5.90 -17.17
C LYS A 103 -8.62 6.20 -15.82
N ALA A 104 -7.38 6.67 -15.90
CA ALA A 104 -6.53 7.03 -14.76
C ALA A 104 -6.96 8.32 -14.01
N ALA A 105 -8.26 8.63 -13.96
CA ALA A 105 -8.74 9.91 -13.43
C ALA A 105 -9.45 9.83 -12.07
N GLU A 106 -9.94 8.66 -11.65
CA GLU A 106 -10.58 8.47 -10.34
C GLU A 106 -10.25 7.07 -9.83
N ARG A 107 -9.12 6.92 -9.12
CA ARG A 107 -8.89 5.76 -8.27
C ARG A 107 -8.50 6.27 -6.88
N GLN A 108 -9.48 6.37 -6.00
CA GLN A 108 -9.25 6.00 -4.59
C GLN A 108 -8.50 4.67 -4.65
N ASN A 109 -7.25 4.57 -4.19
CA ASN A 109 -6.39 3.41 -4.43
C ASN A 109 -6.95 2.17 -3.74
N PRO A 110 -7.73 1.30 -4.41
CA PRO A 110 -8.32 0.14 -3.77
C PRO A 110 -7.17 -0.85 -3.59
N GLY A 111 -6.91 -1.25 -2.34
CA GLY A 111 -5.84 -2.22 -2.05
C GLY A 111 -4.47 -1.60 -1.80
N THR A 112 -4.39 -0.34 -1.32
CA THR A 112 -3.19 0.16 -0.65
C THR A 112 -3.50 0.59 0.77
N THR A 113 -2.72 0.14 1.75
CA THR A 113 -2.86 0.56 3.16
C THR A 113 -1.48 0.72 3.81
N HIS A 114 -1.45 1.18 5.06
CA HIS A 114 -0.20 1.34 5.81
C HIS A 114 -0.27 0.50 7.08
N ALA A 115 0.91 0.08 7.54
CA ALA A 115 1.05 -0.76 8.71
C ALA A 115 2.33 -0.43 9.46
N GLY A 116 2.31 -0.63 10.78
CA GLY A 116 3.54 -0.75 11.57
C GLY A 116 4.08 -2.18 11.54
N VAL A 117 5.28 -2.41 12.04
CA VAL A 117 5.79 -3.78 12.28
C VAL A 117 5.59 -4.18 13.74
N LEU A 118 5.15 -5.42 13.94
CA LEU A 118 5.06 -6.06 15.26
C LEU A 118 6.40 -6.72 15.62
N GLU A 119 6.86 -7.62 14.74
CA GLU A 119 8.06 -8.44 14.94
C GLU A 119 8.56 -9.01 13.61
N PHE A 120 9.78 -9.52 13.62
CA PHE A 120 10.46 -10.09 12.45
C PHE A 120 10.58 -11.62 12.56
N THR A 121 9.44 -12.31 12.65
CA THR A 121 9.33 -13.75 12.90
C THR A 121 8.50 -14.49 11.85
N ALA A 122 8.08 -13.82 10.77
CA ALA A 122 7.35 -14.46 9.68
C ALA A 122 8.24 -15.44 8.91
N GLU A 123 7.61 -16.40 8.22
CA GLU A 123 8.32 -17.31 7.31
C GLU A 123 8.90 -16.53 6.14
N GLU A 124 10.10 -16.91 5.69
CA GLU A 124 10.77 -16.24 4.58
C GLU A 124 9.91 -16.29 3.31
N GLY A 125 9.74 -15.14 2.66
CA GLY A 125 8.84 -14.98 1.50
C GLY A 125 7.38 -14.66 1.86
N SER A 126 7.01 -14.64 3.14
CA SER A 126 5.65 -14.33 3.61
C SER A 126 5.57 -13.07 4.48
N VAL A 127 4.37 -12.52 4.63
CA VAL A 127 4.06 -11.40 5.53
C VAL A 127 2.77 -11.71 6.29
N GLY A 128 2.85 -11.62 7.63
CA GLY A 128 1.70 -11.85 8.50
C GLY A 128 0.83 -10.60 8.60
N LEU A 129 -0.42 -10.68 8.13
CA LEU A 129 -1.36 -9.56 8.12
C LEU A 129 -2.47 -9.71 9.18
N PRO A 130 -2.67 -8.70 10.05
CA PRO A 130 -3.84 -8.60 10.91
C PRO A 130 -5.16 -8.52 10.11
N PRO A 131 -6.32 -8.91 10.69
CA PRO A 131 -7.61 -8.88 10.00
C PRO A 131 -8.00 -7.48 9.49
N HIS A 132 -7.63 -6.42 10.22
CA HIS A 132 -7.86 -5.04 9.80
C HIS A 132 -7.09 -4.69 8.52
N VAL A 133 -5.79 -5.01 8.49
CA VAL A 133 -4.92 -4.77 7.32
C VAL A 133 -5.39 -5.62 6.14
N TRP A 134 -5.76 -6.88 6.39
CA TRP A 134 -6.29 -7.78 5.38
C TRP A 134 -7.55 -7.22 4.72
N SER A 135 -8.50 -6.74 5.52
CA SER A 135 -9.79 -6.23 5.02
C SER A 135 -9.63 -4.96 4.20
N ASN A 136 -8.68 -4.08 4.56
CA ASN A 136 -8.39 -2.87 3.79
C ASN A 136 -7.61 -3.15 2.49
N LEU A 137 -6.76 -4.19 2.47
CA LEU A 137 -6.06 -4.61 1.26
C LEU A 137 -6.96 -5.38 0.28
N PHE A 138 -7.83 -6.23 0.81
CA PHE A 138 -8.70 -7.11 0.03
C PHE A 138 -10.18 -6.82 0.36
N PRO A 139 -10.73 -5.67 -0.09
CA PRO A 139 -12.13 -5.32 0.16
C PRO A 139 -13.12 -6.20 -0.64
N ALA A 140 -12.65 -6.85 -1.71
CA ALA A 140 -13.39 -7.86 -2.47
C ALA A 140 -12.82 -9.26 -2.19
N ASP A 141 -13.45 -10.31 -2.75
CA ASP A 141 -12.99 -11.70 -2.58
C ASP A 141 -11.47 -11.81 -2.79
N PRO A 142 -10.73 -12.40 -1.84
CA PRO A 142 -9.28 -12.42 -1.89
C PRO A 142 -8.81 -13.15 -3.14
N PRO A 143 -7.80 -12.59 -3.86
CA PRO A 143 -7.29 -13.20 -5.07
C PRO A 143 -6.71 -14.60 -4.78
N LYS A 144 -6.72 -15.45 -5.81
CA LYS A 144 -6.16 -16.81 -5.75
C LYS A 144 -4.70 -16.84 -5.27
N THR A 145 -3.96 -15.75 -5.49
CA THR A 145 -2.63 -15.49 -4.96
C THR A 145 -2.64 -14.15 -4.23
N SER A 146 -2.27 -14.15 -2.95
CA SER A 146 -2.28 -12.93 -2.12
C SER A 146 -0.89 -12.28 -2.07
N LEU A 147 -0.27 -12.04 -3.23
CA LEU A 147 1.02 -11.34 -3.29
C LEU A 147 0.83 -9.84 -3.08
N ILE A 148 1.63 -9.27 -2.17
CA ILE A 148 1.60 -7.84 -1.89
C ILE A 148 3.01 -7.24 -1.95
N GLU A 149 3.08 -5.97 -2.33
CA GLU A 149 4.28 -5.15 -2.19
C GLU A 149 4.35 -4.60 -0.77
N VAL A 150 5.53 -4.69 -0.17
CA VAL A 150 5.86 -4.11 1.13
C VAL A 150 7.00 -3.12 0.94
N CYS A 151 6.71 -1.85 1.17
CA CYS A 151 7.68 -0.76 0.99
C CYS A 151 7.88 -0.02 2.32
N TYR A 152 9.13 0.22 2.73
CA TYR A 152 9.39 1.08 3.88
C TYR A 152 9.03 2.53 3.54
N VAL A 153 8.30 3.18 4.44
CA VAL A 153 7.91 4.58 4.28
C VAL A 153 8.00 5.31 5.61
N TRP A 154 8.39 6.58 5.54
CA TRP A 154 8.28 7.49 6.67
C TRP A 154 6.92 8.19 6.62
N LEU A 155 6.20 8.15 7.74
CA LEU A 155 4.91 8.83 7.88
C LEU A 155 5.00 9.99 8.86
N PRO A 156 4.43 11.16 8.52
CA PRO A 156 4.33 12.28 9.45
C PRO A 156 3.36 11.95 10.58
N LYS A 157 3.57 12.61 11.72
CA LYS A 157 2.67 12.48 12.88
C LYS A 157 1.30 13.06 12.56
N GLY A 158 0.26 12.27 12.82
CA GLY A 158 -1.13 12.69 12.69
C GLY A 158 -1.48 13.74 13.73
N THR A 159 -2.15 14.80 13.29
CA THR A 159 -2.65 15.87 14.17
C THR A 159 -4.17 15.99 14.14
N TYR A 160 -4.80 15.44 13.10
CA TYR A 160 -6.24 15.44 12.91
C TYR A 160 -6.64 14.22 12.08
N ALA A 161 -7.78 13.63 12.45
CA ALA A 161 -8.43 12.59 11.69
C ALA A 161 -9.95 12.83 11.70
N LYS A 162 -10.56 12.83 10.52
CA LYS A 162 -12.00 12.84 10.33
C LYS A 162 -12.44 11.43 10.01
N LEU A 163 -13.27 10.87 10.89
CA LEU A 163 -13.76 9.51 10.81
C LEU A 163 -15.28 9.54 10.69
N GLN A 164 -15.85 8.71 9.82
CA GLN A 164 -17.29 8.57 9.66
C GLN A 164 -17.71 7.13 9.97
N PRO A 165 -18.60 6.90 10.94
CA PRO A 165 -19.20 5.58 11.16
C PRO A 165 -20.05 5.16 9.95
N ASN A 166 -19.87 3.92 9.51
CA ASN A 166 -20.69 3.31 8.47
C ASN A 166 -22.06 2.92 9.02
N GLU A 167 -22.10 2.44 10.26
CA GLU A 167 -23.32 2.10 10.97
C GLU A 167 -23.80 3.23 11.89
N PHE A 168 -25.12 3.35 12.01
CA PHE A 168 -25.74 4.16 13.07
C PHE A 168 -25.46 3.53 14.45
N GLY A 169 -25.50 4.35 15.50
CA GLY A 169 -25.37 3.88 16.88
C GLY A 169 -23.99 4.07 17.51
N PHE A 170 -22.92 4.30 16.73
CA PHE A 170 -21.59 4.54 17.32
C PHE A 170 -21.58 5.81 18.20
N SER A 171 -22.24 6.87 17.72
CA SER A 171 -22.36 8.15 18.45
C SER A 171 -23.23 8.04 19.71
N ASP A 172 -24.10 7.03 19.78
CA ASP A 172 -25.05 6.82 20.88
C ASP A 172 -24.41 6.03 22.05
N ILE A 173 -23.22 5.47 21.86
CA ILE A 173 -22.49 4.75 22.90
C ILE A 173 -22.00 5.76 23.98
N PRO A 174 -22.16 5.45 25.28
CA PRO A 174 -21.53 6.19 26.35
C PRO A 174 -20.00 6.23 26.18
N ASN A 175 -19.41 7.43 26.25
CA ASN A 175 -17.97 7.63 26.10
C ASN A 175 -17.38 7.13 24.76
N HIS A 176 -18.13 7.19 23.65
CA HIS A 176 -17.68 6.78 22.31
C HIS A 176 -16.30 7.34 21.92
N LYS A 177 -15.94 8.56 22.35
CA LYS A 177 -14.60 9.15 22.14
C LYS A 177 -13.48 8.33 22.77
N ALA A 178 -13.64 7.90 24.03
CA ALA A 178 -12.62 7.13 24.72
C ALA A 178 -12.49 5.70 24.14
N VAL A 179 -13.60 5.13 23.67
CA VAL A 179 -13.61 3.85 22.95
C VAL A 179 -12.82 3.99 21.65
N LEU A 180 -13.07 5.05 20.88
CA LEU A 180 -12.36 5.35 19.64
C LEU A 180 -10.86 5.54 19.89
N GLU A 181 -10.49 6.37 20.86
CA GLU A 181 -9.07 6.59 21.22
C GLU A 181 -8.37 5.29 21.64
N THR A 182 -9.07 4.40 22.32
CA THR A 182 -8.53 3.09 22.72
C THR A 182 -8.29 2.20 21.51
N SER A 183 -9.23 2.16 20.56
CA SER A 183 -9.03 1.46 19.29
C SER A 183 -7.85 2.06 18.53
N LEU A 184 -7.81 3.39 18.32
CA LEU A 184 -6.73 4.08 17.61
C LEU A 184 -5.33 3.83 18.18
N ARG A 185 -5.19 3.59 19.50
CA ARG A 185 -3.91 3.22 20.13
C ARG A 185 -3.36 1.86 19.66
N GLN A 186 -4.21 0.98 19.15
CA GLN A 186 -3.80 -0.32 18.64
C GLN A 186 -3.19 -0.21 17.23
N HIS A 187 -3.57 0.81 16.48
CA HIS A 187 -3.05 1.11 15.15
C HIS A 187 -1.81 2.02 15.27
N ALA A 188 -0.78 1.77 14.48
CA ALA A 188 0.43 2.58 14.35
C ALA A 188 0.27 3.65 13.27
N THR A 189 -0.61 3.41 12.31
CA THR A 189 -0.84 4.22 11.12
C THR A 189 -2.33 4.41 10.85
N LEU A 190 -2.65 5.46 10.10
CA LEU A 190 -3.95 5.69 9.50
C LEU A 190 -3.74 6.11 8.05
N SER A 191 -4.45 5.49 7.12
CA SER A 191 -4.56 5.95 5.74
C SER A 191 -5.95 6.48 5.48
N GLN A 192 -6.05 7.51 4.66
CA GLN A 192 -7.32 7.96 4.11
C GLN A 192 -7.97 6.83 3.31
N ASP A 193 -9.29 6.73 3.38
CA ASP A 193 -10.15 5.68 2.82
C ASP A 193 -10.00 4.29 3.48
N ASP A 194 -9.13 4.11 4.48
CA ASP A 194 -9.11 2.88 5.29
C ASP A 194 -10.39 2.78 6.15
N VAL A 195 -10.83 1.55 6.42
CA VAL A 195 -11.92 1.25 7.36
C VAL A 195 -11.34 0.75 8.68
N LEU A 196 -11.61 1.48 9.76
CA LEU A 196 -11.21 1.14 11.12
C LEU A 196 -12.29 0.31 11.82
N THR A 197 -11.91 -0.82 12.40
CA THR A 197 -12.83 -1.67 13.18
C THR A 197 -12.74 -1.30 14.66
N VAL A 198 -13.84 -0.84 15.23
CA VAL A 198 -13.94 -0.44 16.64
C VAL A 198 -14.88 -1.38 17.37
N ASN A 199 -14.36 -2.10 18.36
CA ASN A 199 -15.14 -3.02 19.18
C ASN A 199 -15.55 -2.39 20.51
N HIS A 200 -16.83 -2.54 20.88
CA HIS A 200 -17.36 -2.14 22.18
C HIS A 200 -18.30 -3.21 22.72
N GLY A 201 -17.84 -3.96 23.72
CA GLY A 201 -18.59 -5.10 24.26
C GLY A 201 -18.81 -6.17 23.19
N ALA A 202 -20.06 -6.44 22.84
CA ALA A 202 -20.45 -7.39 21.80
C ALA A 202 -20.69 -6.75 20.42
N LEU A 203 -20.57 -5.41 20.32
CA LEU A 203 -20.84 -4.67 19.09
C LEU A 203 -19.53 -4.29 18.40
N THR A 204 -19.53 -4.39 17.08
CA THR A 204 -18.43 -4.00 16.20
C THR A 204 -18.94 -2.92 15.26
N TYR A 205 -18.18 -1.82 15.19
CA TYR A 205 -18.48 -0.66 14.35
C TYR A 205 -17.36 -0.45 13.35
N HIS A 206 -17.71 0.00 12.15
CA HIS A 206 -16.76 0.29 11.08
C HIS A 206 -16.75 1.80 10.84
N LEU A 207 -15.56 2.39 10.95
CA LEU A 207 -15.38 3.84 10.77
C LEU A 207 -14.44 4.08 9.59
N GLU A 208 -14.93 4.73 8.56
CA GLU A 208 -14.15 5.12 7.38
C GLU A 208 -13.32 6.38 7.68
N VAL A 209 -12.06 6.38 7.23
CA VAL A 209 -11.15 7.51 7.35
C VAL A 209 -11.35 8.48 6.19
N LEU A 210 -12.06 9.57 6.43
CA LEU A 210 -12.37 10.55 5.39
C LEU A 210 -11.24 11.56 5.13
N GLU A 211 -10.57 12.02 6.18
CA GLU A 211 -9.56 13.07 6.06
C GLU A 211 -8.50 12.94 7.16
N LEU A 212 -7.24 13.17 6.80
CA LEU A 212 -6.11 13.17 7.72
C LEU A 212 -5.25 14.42 7.53
N LYS A 213 -4.60 14.89 8.59
CA LYS A 213 -3.60 15.98 8.52
C LYS A 213 -2.32 15.63 9.29
N PRO A 214 -1.14 16.01 8.78
CA PRO A 214 -0.89 16.93 7.65
C PRO A 214 -0.87 16.28 6.26
N SER A 215 -1.00 14.96 6.18
CA SER A 215 -0.96 14.18 4.94
C SER A 215 -2.14 13.21 4.92
N SER A 216 -2.45 12.64 3.74
CA SER A 216 -3.46 11.59 3.57
C SER A 216 -3.09 10.25 4.23
N ARG A 217 -1.87 10.14 4.77
CA ARG A 217 -1.38 8.99 5.54
C ARG A 217 -0.55 9.52 6.70
N VAL A 218 -0.80 9.04 7.90
CA VAL A 218 -0.14 9.55 9.12
C VAL A 218 0.18 8.42 10.09
N CYS A 219 1.18 8.63 10.95
CA CYS A 219 1.35 7.78 12.12
C CYS A 219 0.47 8.27 13.27
N SER A 220 -0.25 7.35 13.92
CA SER A 220 -1.20 7.63 15.00
C SER A 220 -0.51 7.77 16.36
N ARG A 221 0.74 7.29 16.49
CA ARG A 221 1.41 7.18 17.78
C ARG A 221 1.90 8.55 18.27
N ASN A 222 1.22 9.09 19.27
CA ASN A 222 1.82 10.08 20.17
C ASN A 222 2.97 9.41 20.90
N ARG A 223 4.21 9.89 20.69
CA ARG A 223 5.31 9.62 21.64
C ARG A 223 4.84 10.13 23.00
N TYR A 224 4.61 9.21 23.94
CA TYR A 224 4.64 9.51 25.36
C TYR A 224 6.07 9.33 25.84
#